data_AF-A0A660T6T2-F1
#
_entry.id   AF-A0A660T6T2-F1
#
_cell.length_a   1.000
_cell.length_b   1.000
_cell.length_c   1.000
_cell.angle_alpha   90.00
_cell.angle_beta   90.00
_cell.angle_gamma   90.00
#
_symmetry.space_group_name_H-M   'P 1'
#
loop_
_entity.id
_entity.type
_entity.pdbx_description
1 polymer ?
#
loop_
_entity_poly.entity_id
_entity_poly.type
_entity_poly.pdbx_seq_one_letter_code
_entity_poly.pdbx_strand_id
1 'polypeptide(L)'
;MSYLLYPSWIKPEIIPGLPIRWYGLMYLVAFLIAYWLFKYQIKERKLKVNNDDVLNLFFWSIIGLLIGARAFAVTIYDPTGYYLHHPLQIIVPFARVNGRLIFTGIQGMSYHGGLVGVLTVFIIYCRVKKINTRDWGDMAVAAIPLGYTFGRLGNFINGELYGRVTT
;
A
#
# COMPACT_ATOMS: atom_id res chain seq x y z
N MET A 1 -35.57 -16.51 -2.05
CA MET A 1 -34.38 -15.93 -1.41
C MET A 1 -34.12 -14.57 -2.02
N SER A 2 -34.18 -13.51 -1.24
CA SER A 2 -33.89 -12.15 -1.71
C SER A 2 -32.45 -11.82 -1.36
N TYR A 3 -31.57 -11.78 -2.36
CA TYR A 3 -30.17 -11.36 -2.18
C TYR A 3 -30.06 -9.84 -2.28
N LEU A 4 -29.14 -9.26 -1.50
CA LEU A 4 -28.71 -7.88 -1.69
C LEU A 4 -27.76 -7.83 -2.89
N LEU A 5 -28.17 -7.15 -3.96
CA LEU A 5 -27.31 -6.90 -5.10
C LEU A 5 -26.27 -5.84 -4.75
N TYR A 6 -25.04 -6.02 -5.25
CA TYR A 6 -24.01 -4.99 -5.11
C TYR A 6 -24.50 -3.68 -5.78
N PRO A 7 -24.36 -2.51 -5.14
CA PRO A 7 -24.96 -1.29 -5.65
C PRO A 7 -24.40 -0.87 -7.02
N SER A 8 -25.26 -0.85 -8.04
CA SER A 8 -24.86 -0.57 -9.44
C SER A 8 -24.38 0.87 -9.69
N TRP A 9 -24.67 1.78 -8.76
CA TRP A 9 -24.23 3.17 -8.81
C TRP A 9 -22.82 3.38 -8.25
N ILE A 10 -22.24 2.40 -7.54
CA ILE A 10 -20.85 2.48 -7.07
C ILE A 10 -19.93 2.11 -8.25
N LYS A 11 -19.10 3.06 -8.65
CA LYS A 11 -18.08 2.88 -9.69
C LYS A 11 -16.68 3.04 -9.09
N PRO A 12 -15.70 2.22 -9.51
CA PRO A 12 -14.31 2.36 -9.03
C PRO A 12 -13.64 3.68 -9.43
N GLU A 13 -14.07 4.26 -10.55
CA GLU A 13 -13.56 5.53 -11.09
C GLU A 13 -14.24 6.71 -10.40
N ILE A 14 -13.45 7.75 -10.09
CA ILE A 14 -13.99 8.99 -9.52
C ILE A 14 -14.59 9.86 -10.63
N ILE A 15 -13.83 10.02 -11.72
CA ILE A 15 -14.23 10.79 -12.90
C ILE A 15 -14.03 9.88 -14.11
N PRO A 16 -15.09 9.60 -14.90
CA PRO A 16 -14.97 8.77 -16.10
C PRO A 16 -13.89 9.29 -17.05
N GLY A 17 -12.99 8.40 -17.47
CA GLY A 17 -11.89 8.75 -18.40
C GLY A 17 -10.62 9.31 -17.74
N LEU A 18 -10.61 9.55 -16.42
CA LEU A 18 -9.38 9.85 -15.68
C LEU A 18 -8.87 8.61 -14.94
N PRO A 19 -7.54 8.40 -14.86
CA PRO A 19 -6.96 7.21 -14.21
C PRO A 19 -7.05 7.25 -12.67
N ILE A 20 -7.82 8.17 -12.09
CA ILE A 20 -7.98 8.36 -10.65
C ILE A 20 -9.12 7.48 -10.15
N ARG A 21 -8.79 6.53 -9.28
CA ARG A 21 -9.74 5.56 -8.71
C ARG A 21 -9.94 5.82 -7.22
N TRP A 22 -11.13 5.51 -6.71
CA TRP A 22 -11.45 5.59 -5.29
C TRP A 22 -10.48 4.81 -4.42
N TYR A 23 -10.00 3.67 -4.92
CA TYR A 23 -9.00 2.85 -4.24
C TYR A 23 -7.72 3.61 -3.88
N GLY A 24 -7.17 4.37 -4.85
CA GLY A 24 -5.99 5.20 -4.61
C GLY A 24 -6.27 6.35 -3.63
N LEU A 25 -7.45 6.96 -3.74
CA LEU A 25 -7.87 8.02 -2.81
C LEU A 25 -8.03 7.49 -1.38
N MET A 26 -8.56 6.28 -1.20
CA MET A 26 -8.67 5.64 0.11
C MET A 26 -7.29 5.40 0.76
N TYR A 27 -6.27 5.05 -0.03
CA TYR A 27 -4.89 5.00 0.48
C TYR A 27 -4.35 6.36 0.90
N LEU A 28 -4.67 7.43 0.16
CA LEU A 28 -4.29 8.79 0.56
C LEU A 28 -4.95 9.18 1.89
N VAL A 29 -6.24 8.87 2.06
CA VAL A 29 -6.97 9.12 3.31
C VAL A 29 -6.39 8.30 4.46
N ALA A 30 -6.10 7.01 4.24
CA ALA A 30 -5.39 6.15 5.19
C ALA A 30 -4.07 6.76 5.65
N PHE A 31 -3.27 7.24 4.70
CA PHE A 31 -1.98 7.88 4.97
C PHE A 31 -2.15 9.13 5.85
N LEU A 32 -3.08 10.03 5.50
CA LEU A 32 -3.29 11.27 6.25
C LEU A 32 -3.72 11.01 7.69
N ILE A 33 -4.63 10.05 7.89
CA ILE A 33 -5.10 9.65 9.22
C ILE A 33 -3.99 9.02 10.04
N ALA A 34 -3.22 8.10 9.45
CA ALA A 34 -2.08 7.48 10.12
C ALA A 34 -1.00 8.52 10.47
N TYR A 35 -0.73 9.46 9.57
CA TYR A 35 0.22 10.56 9.79
C TYR A 35 -0.22 11.45 10.96
N TRP A 36 -1.48 11.89 10.99
CA TRP A 36 -2.01 12.70 12.08
C TRP A 36 -2.00 11.95 13.41
N LEU A 37 -2.36 10.66 13.41
CA LEU A 37 -2.29 9.84 14.62
C LEU A 37 -0.85 9.70 15.12
N PHE A 38 0.14 9.52 14.24
CA PHE A 38 1.56 9.50 14.61
C PHE A 38 1.99 10.82 15.28
N LYS A 39 1.65 11.96 14.66
CA LYS A 39 1.99 13.28 15.21
C LYS A 39 1.32 13.52 16.55
N TYR A 40 0.06 13.10 16.71
CA TYR A 40 -0.66 13.15 17.98
C TYR A 40 0.06 12.32 19.05
N GLN A 41 0.37 11.05 18.75
CA GLN A 41 1.06 10.17 19.70
C GLN A 41 2.46 10.66 20.11
N ILE A 42 3.24 11.24 19.18
CA ILE A 42 4.53 11.87 19.49
C ILE A 42 4.37 13.00 20.51
N LYS A 43 3.37 13.85 20.31
CA LYS A 43 3.09 14.98 21.19
C LYS A 43 2.67 14.51 22.59
N GLU A 44 1.74 13.55 22.67
CA GLU A 44 1.26 12.98 23.94
C GLU A 44 2.38 12.29 24.72
N ARG A 45 3.21 11.50 24.03
CA ARG A 45 4.33 10.75 24.63
C ARG A 45 5.57 11.62 24.90
N LYS A 46 5.53 12.91 24.53
CA LYS A 46 6.66 13.87 24.67
C LYS A 46 7.97 13.35 24.06
N LEU A 47 7.87 12.62 22.95
CA LEU A 47 9.04 12.06 22.28
C LEU A 47 9.86 13.17 21.61
N LYS A 48 11.18 13.14 21.82
CA LYS A 48 12.12 14.06 21.17
C LYS A 48 12.47 13.51 19.79
N VAL A 49 11.77 13.97 18.77
CA VAL A 49 11.95 13.55 17.36
C VAL A 49 11.98 14.78 16.46
N ASN A 50 12.59 14.67 15.29
CA ASN A 50 12.56 15.75 14.31
C ASN A 50 11.15 15.88 13.71
N ASN A 51 10.79 17.09 13.30
CA ASN A 51 9.47 17.39 12.73
C ASN A 51 9.16 16.54 11.49
N ASP A 52 10.19 16.22 10.71
CA ASP A 52 10.09 15.50 9.44
C ASP A 52 10.24 13.99 9.58
N ASP A 53 10.61 13.47 10.76
CA ASP A 53 10.92 12.04 10.89
C ASP A 53 9.71 11.15 10.57
N VAL A 54 8.49 11.61 10.88
CA VAL A 54 7.27 10.88 10.53
C VAL A 54 7.08 10.85 9.02
N LEU A 55 7.11 12.00 8.34
CA LEU A 55 6.95 12.05 6.88
C LEU A 55 8.04 11.25 6.17
N ASN A 56 9.28 11.38 6.62
CA ASN A 56 10.42 10.63 6.08
C ASN A 56 10.24 9.12 6.28
N LEU A 57 9.84 8.67 7.47
CA LEU A 57 9.59 7.25 7.72
C LEU A 57 8.52 6.73 6.77
N PHE A 58 7.39 7.43 6.62
CA PHE A 58 6.32 6.99 5.73
C PHE A 58 6.78 6.96 4.27
N PHE A 59 7.50 7.99 3.81
CA PHE A 59 8.06 8.05 2.46
C PHE A 59 8.98 6.85 2.18
N TRP A 60 9.94 6.60 3.07
CA TRP A 60 10.83 5.46 2.95
C TRP A 60 10.07 4.14 3.05
N SER A 61 9.05 4.05 3.90
CA SER A 61 8.21 2.85 4.04
C SER A 61 7.44 2.55 2.76
N ILE A 62 6.93 3.57 2.06
CA ILE A 62 6.29 3.40 0.74
C ILE A 62 7.31 2.87 -0.27
N ILE A 63 8.53 3.40 -0.29
CA ILE A 63 9.60 2.89 -1.16
C ILE A 63 9.91 1.42 -0.83
N GLY A 64 10.11 1.10 0.44
CA GLY A 64 10.36 -0.27 0.91
C GLY A 64 9.23 -1.22 0.54
N LEU A 65 7.98 -0.78 0.70
CA LEU A 65 6.79 -1.52 0.30
C LEU A 65 6.83 -1.83 -1.19
N LEU A 66 7.04 -0.82 -2.04
CA LEU A 66 7.02 -1.00 -3.49
C LEU A 66 8.13 -1.95 -3.96
N ILE A 67 9.35 -1.77 -3.44
CA ILE A 67 10.49 -2.64 -3.76
C ILE A 67 10.24 -4.07 -3.28
N GLY A 68 9.86 -4.25 -2.01
CA GLY A 68 9.63 -5.56 -1.43
C GLY A 68 8.48 -6.31 -2.09
N ALA A 69 7.35 -5.62 -2.32
CA ALA A 69 6.19 -6.19 -2.99
C ALA A 69 6.52 -6.66 -4.41
N ARG A 70 7.33 -5.87 -5.13
CA ARG A 70 7.73 -6.22 -6.48
C ARG A 70 8.75 -7.35 -6.50
N ALA A 71 9.75 -7.32 -5.62
CA ALA A 71 10.77 -8.36 -5.50
C ALA A 71 10.12 -9.72 -5.26
N PHE A 72 9.24 -9.84 -4.26
CA PHE A 72 8.59 -11.13 -3.96
C PHE A 72 7.63 -11.56 -5.06
N ALA A 73 6.91 -10.63 -5.69
CA ALA A 73 6.03 -10.98 -6.81
C ALA A 73 6.82 -11.65 -7.93
N VAL A 74 8.00 -11.12 -8.24
CA VAL A 74 8.88 -11.63 -9.30
C VAL A 74 9.62 -12.90 -8.89
N THR A 75 10.07 -13.03 -7.64
CA THR A 75 10.94 -14.14 -7.22
C THR A 75 10.22 -15.33 -6.60
N ILE A 76 9.08 -15.09 -5.94
CA ILE A 76 8.35 -16.12 -5.19
C ILE A 76 7.05 -16.50 -5.90
N TYR A 77 6.36 -15.53 -6.49
CA TYR A 77 5.00 -15.73 -7.03
C TYR A 77 4.94 -15.88 -8.55
N ASP A 78 6.01 -15.56 -9.29
CA ASP A 78 6.11 -15.84 -10.73
C ASP A 78 6.91 -17.14 -10.97
N PRO A 79 6.26 -18.28 -11.25
CA PRO A 79 6.95 -19.54 -11.53
C PRO A 79 7.44 -19.62 -12.99
N THR A 80 7.09 -18.65 -13.84
CA THR A 80 7.26 -18.77 -15.30
C THR A 80 8.67 -18.41 -15.78
N GLY A 81 9.47 -17.74 -14.94
CA GLY A 81 10.79 -17.24 -15.33
C GLY A 81 10.72 -16.06 -16.29
N TYR A 82 9.54 -15.45 -16.49
CA TYR A 82 9.31 -14.36 -17.44
C TYR A 82 10.30 -13.20 -17.24
N TYR A 83 10.54 -12.84 -15.98
CA TYR A 83 11.41 -11.72 -15.63
C TYR A 83 12.90 -11.97 -15.86
N LEU A 84 13.33 -13.23 -16.06
CA LEU A 84 14.70 -13.55 -16.48
C LEU A 84 14.94 -13.13 -17.94
N HIS A 85 13.93 -13.31 -18.79
CA HIS A 85 13.98 -12.90 -20.20
C HIS A 85 13.62 -11.42 -20.41
N HIS A 86 12.95 -10.80 -19.43
CA HIS A 86 12.50 -9.41 -19.50
C HIS A 86 12.79 -8.62 -18.21
N PRO A 87 14.07 -8.44 -17.82
CA PRO A 87 14.44 -7.87 -16.53
C PRO A 87 13.96 -6.42 -16.34
N LEU A 88 13.86 -5.64 -17.43
CA LEU A 88 13.35 -4.26 -17.36
C LEU A 88 11.88 -4.20 -16.91
N GLN A 89 11.08 -5.24 -17.15
CA GLN A 89 9.68 -5.26 -16.74
C GLN A 89 9.49 -5.46 -15.23
N ILE A 90 10.56 -5.72 -14.48
CA ILE A 90 10.52 -5.72 -13.02
C ILE A 90 10.19 -4.30 -12.52
N ILE A 91 10.73 -3.26 -13.16
CA ILE A 91 10.65 -1.88 -12.67
C ILE A 91 9.71 -1.03 -13.54
N VAL A 92 9.68 -1.31 -14.85
CA VAL A 92 9.01 -0.45 -15.82
C VAL A 92 7.49 -0.62 -15.74
N PRO A 93 6.71 0.45 -15.45
CA PRO A 93 5.24 0.40 -15.33
C PRO A 93 4.53 0.50 -16.69
N PHE A 94 5.24 0.19 -17.77
CA PHE A 94 4.74 0.25 -19.14
C PHE A 94 4.80 -1.14 -19.77
N ALA A 95 3.69 -1.56 -20.35
CA ALA A 95 3.62 -2.79 -21.14
C ALA A 95 3.39 -2.46 -22.61
N ARG A 96 3.95 -3.28 -23.50
CA ARG A 96 3.59 -3.25 -24.92
C ARG A 96 2.34 -4.09 -25.12
N VAL A 97 1.23 -3.44 -25.43
CA VAL A 97 -0.03 -4.10 -25.79
C VAL A 97 -0.33 -3.74 -27.24
N ASN A 98 -0.42 -4.76 -28.12
CA ASN A 98 -0.68 -4.58 -29.56
C ASN A 98 0.26 -3.57 -30.24
N GLY A 99 1.56 -3.62 -29.92
CA GLY A 99 2.58 -2.73 -30.49
C GLY A 99 2.62 -1.31 -29.92
N ARG A 100 1.70 -0.93 -29.02
CA ARG A 100 1.67 0.37 -28.34
C ARG A 100 2.18 0.26 -26.91
N LEU A 101 2.97 1.24 -26.48
CA LEU A 101 3.41 1.37 -25.09
C LEU A 101 2.27 1.98 -24.27
N ILE A 102 1.69 1.20 -23.36
CA ILE A 102 0.59 1.63 -22.50
C ILE A 102 1.10 1.65 -21.06
N PHE A 103 0.77 2.72 -20.34
CA PHE A 103 0.98 2.77 -18.90
C PHE A 103 0.00 1.82 -18.22
N THR A 104 0.49 0.66 -17.79
CA THR A 104 -0.31 -0.36 -17.09
C THR A 104 -0.20 -0.23 -15.57
N GLY A 105 0.72 0.62 -15.10
CA GLY A 105 1.13 0.68 -13.70
C GLY A 105 2.00 -0.52 -13.30
N ILE A 106 2.39 -0.59 -12.03
CA ILE A 106 3.12 -1.73 -11.48
C ILE A 106 2.11 -2.80 -11.06
N GLN A 107 1.79 -3.70 -11.99
CA GLN A 107 0.88 -4.84 -11.75
C GLN A 107 1.65 -6.04 -11.21
N GLY A 108 0.99 -6.91 -10.43
CA GLY A 108 1.64 -8.07 -9.82
C GLY A 108 2.50 -7.65 -8.63
N MET A 109 1.84 -7.27 -7.53
CA MET A 109 2.47 -6.85 -6.29
C MET A 109 2.17 -7.87 -5.20
N SER A 110 3.19 -8.30 -4.46
CA SER A 110 3.05 -9.23 -3.35
C SER A 110 2.74 -8.49 -2.05
N TYR A 111 1.67 -8.87 -1.37
CA TYR A 111 1.39 -8.38 -0.01
C TYR A 111 2.51 -8.75 0.96
N HIS A 112 2.98 -10.00 0.95
CA HIS A 112 4.05 -10.49 1.84
C HIS A 112 5.36 -9.73 1.61
N GLY A 113 5.72 -9.51 0.34
CA GLY A 113 6.88 -8.72 0.00
C GLY A 113 6.77 -7.27 0.48
N GLY A 114 5.58 -6.67 0.31
CA GLY A 114 5.31 -5.31 0.79
C GLY A 114 5.47 -5.20 2.31
N LEU A 115 4.91 -6.15 3.06
CA LEU A 115 5.04 -6.20 4.52
C LEU A 115 6.51 -6.33 4.97
N VAL A 116 7.26 -7.26 4.38
CA VAL A 116 8.70 -7.43 4.67
C VAL A 116 9.48 -6.16 4.33
N GLY A 117 9.18 -5.52 3.20
CA GLY A 117 9.80 -4.27 2.78
C GLY A 117 9.57 -3.12 3.77
N VAL A 118 8.33 -2.91 4.20
CA VAL A 118 7.97 -1.89 5.21
C VAL A 118 8.66 -2.16 6.54
N LEU A 119 8.60 -3.40 7.05
CA LEU A 119 9.23 -3.76 8.33
C LEU A 119 10.75 -3.56 8.29
N THR A 120 11.39 -3.94 7.19
CA THR A 120 12.83 -3.76 6.99
C THR A 120 13.20 -2.28 7.02
N VAL A 121 12.50 -1.45 6.26
CA VAL A 121 12.74 0.00 6.25
C VAL A 121 12.46 0.61 7.62
N PHE A 122 11.37 0.21 8.28
CA PHE A 122 11.01 0.72 9.61
C PHE A 122 12.13 0.48 10.62
N ILE A 123 12.66 -0.74 10.68
CA ILE A 123 13.75 -1.10 11.59
C ILE A 123 15.04 -0.34 11.23
N ILE A 124 15.41 -0.29 9.95
CA ILE A 124 16.61 0.42 9.48
C ILE A 124 16.52 1.91 9.80
N TYR A 125 15.37 2.53 9.49
CA TYR A 125 15.15 3.95 9.71
C TYR A 125 15.27 4.31 11.20
N CYS A 126 14.61 3.55 12.08
CA CYS A 126 14.70 3.76 13.52
C CYS A 126 16.16 3.63 14.02
N ARG A 127 16.90 2.63 13.54
CA ARG A 127 18.32 2.44 13.92
C ARG A 127 19.21 3.58 13.47
N VAL A 128 19.09 4.00 12.20
CA VAL A 128 19.90 5.09 11.61
C VAL A 128 19.62 6.41 12.31
N LYS A 129 18.35 6.69 12.63
CA LYS A 129 17.94 7.92 13.33
C LYS A 129 18.07 7.85 14.85
N LYS A 130 18.54 6.73 15.41
CA LYS A 130 18.62 6.48 16.86
C LYS A 130 17.28 6.69 17.58
N ILE A 131 16.20 6.34 16.89
CA ILE A 131 14.83 6.37 17.41
C ILE A 131 14.54 5.03 18.09
N ASN A 132 13.84 5.07 19.22
CA ASN A 132 13.40 3.86 19.89
C ASN A 132 12.37 3.11 19.02
N THR A 133 12.80 1.96 18.48
CA THR A 133 11.98 1.13 17.59
C THR A 133 10.70 0.62 18.28
N ARG A 134 10.70 0.43 19.60
CA ARG A 134 9.53 -0.04 20.34
C ARG A 134 8.47 1.04 20.43
N ASP A 135 8.85 2.26 20.83
CA ASP A 135 7.91 3.37 20.97
C ASP A 135 7.21 3.67 19.63
N TRP A 136 7.99 3.72 18.54
CA TRP A 136 7.44 3.94 17.21
C TRP A 136 6.68 2.73 16.67
N GLY A 137 7.06 1.52 17.10
CA GLY A 137 6.37 0.27 16.76
C GLY A 137 4.98 0.24 17.37
N ASP A 138 4.85 0.56 18.65
CA ASP A 138 3.56 0.68 19.35
C ASP A 138 2.66 1.71 18.66
N MET A 139 3.24 2.86 18.28
CA MET A 139 2.51 3.88 17.55
C MET A 139 2.06 3.41 16.16
N ALA A 140 2.89 2.64 15.46
CA ALA A 140 2.56 2.06 14.17
C ALA A 140 1.41 1.07 14.30
N VAL A 141 1.47 0.17 15.29
CA VAL A 141 0.42 -0.82 15.55
C VAL A 141 -0.93 -0.15 15.81
N ALA A 142 -0.96 0.96 16.54
CA ALA A 142 -2.19 1.74 16.74
C ALA A 142 -2.75 2.35 15.45
N ALA A 143 -1.89 2.71 14.48
CA ALA A 143 -2.28 3.32 13.21
C ALA A 143 -2.69 2.31 12.12
N ILE A 144 -2.20 1.07 12.18
CA ILE A 144 -2.46 0.03 11.18
C ILE A 144 -3.96 -0.22 10.94
N PRO A 145 -4.83 -0.39 11.96
CA PRO A 145 -6.25 -0.65 11.74
C PRO A 145 -6.95 0.48 10.98
N LEU A 146 -6.55 1.74 11.21
CA LEU A 146 -7.10 2.90 10.51
C LEU A 146 -6.76 2.81 9.02
N GLY A 147 -5.49 2.54 8.68
CA GLY A 147 -5.09 2.36 7.29
C GLY A 147 -5.79 1.18 6.61
N TYR A 148 -5.90 0.05 7.32
CA TYR A 148 -6.55 -1.16 6.82
C TYR A 148 -8.04 -0.97 6.56
N THR A 149 -8.71 -0.15 7.37
CA THR A 149 -10.13 0.18 7.21
C THR A 149 -10.39 0.83 5.85
N PHE A 150 -9.62 1.85 5.48
CA PHE A 150 -9.77 2.49 4.17
C PHE A 150 -9.34 1.59 3.02
N GLY A 151 -8.34 0.72 3.21
CA GLY A 151 -8.01 -0.32 2.25
C GLY A 151 -9.22 -1.24 1.95
N ARG A 152 -9.94 -1.65 3.00
CA ARG A 152 -11.14 -2.50 2.89
C ARG A 152 -12.34 -1.76 2.30
N LEU A 153 -12.52 -0.48 2.63
CA LEU A 153 -13.50 0.38 1.95
C LEU A 153 -13.17 0.51 0.46
N GLY A 154 -11.89 0.65 0.12
CA GLY A 154 -11.43 0.63 -1.27
C GLY A 154 -11.78 -0.68 -1.98
N ASN A 155 -11.53 -1.83 -1.34
CA ASN A 155 -11.91 -3.13 -1.92
C ASN A 155 -13.42 -3.22 -2.15
N PHE A 156 -14.21 -2.75 -1.17
CA PHE A 156 -15.66 -2.70 -1.31
C PHE A 156 -16.08 -1.84 -2.50
N ILE A 157 -15.52 -0.64 -2.69
CA ILE A 157 -15.83 0.24 -3.83
C ILE A 157 -15.39 -0.36 -5.17
N ASN A 158 -14.30 -1.13 -5.18
CA ASN A 158 -13.84 -1.84 -6.37
C ASN A 158 -14.69 -3.08 -6.70
N GLY A 159 -15.57 -3.52 -5.79
CA GLY A 159 -16.33 -4.76 -5.93
C GLY A 159 -15.47 -6.02 -5.83
N GLU A 160 -14.33 -5.96 -5.13
CA GLU A 160 -13.37 -7.06 -5.00
C GLU A 160 -13.32 -7.63 -3.57
N LEU A 161 -12.78 -8.84 -3.43
CA LEU A 161 -12.57 -9.53 -2.15
C LEU A 161 -13.86 -9.72 -1.31
N TYR A 162 -14.97 -10.05 -1.97
CA TYR A 162 -16.19 -10.47 -1.29
C TYR A 162 -16.02 -11.82 -0.60
N GLY A 163 -16.80 -12.04 0.45
CA GLY A 163 -16.78 -13.26 1.24
C GLY A 163 -17.31 -14.48 0.47
N ARG A 164 -17.38 -15.61 1.18
CA ARG A 164 -17.98 -16.84 0.63
C ARG A 164 -19.48 -16.66 0.41
N VAL A 165 -20.01 -17.35 -0.60
CA VAL A 165 -21.46 -17.42 -0.83
C VAL A 165 -22.12 -18.04 0.41
N THR A 166 -23.15 -17.37 0.92
CA THR A 166 -23.97 -17.83 2.04
C THR A 166 -25.44 -17.54 1.73
N THR A 167 -26.32 -18.39 2.23
CA THR A 167 -27.77 -18.40 1.97
C THR A 167 -28.57 -17.83 3.12
#